data_AF-A0A3D3ZTX4-F1
#
_entry.id   AF-A0A3D3ZTX4-F1
#
_cell.length_a   1.000
_cell.length_b   1.000
_cell.length_c   1.000
_cell.angle_alpha   90.00
_cell.angle_beta   90.00
_cell.angle_gamma   90.00
#
_symmetry.space_group_name_H-M   'P 1'
#
loop_
_entity.id
_entity.type
_entity.pdbx_description
1 polymer ?
#
loop_
_entity_poly.entity_id
_entity_poly.type
_entity_poly.pdbx_seq_one_letter_code
_entity_poly.pdbx_strand_id
1 'polypeptide(L)'
;MGLIERVFGGVFGDGRNVVVETAQVFRENAEGAAVRQAGIKRQSMQQFASEFAVPRAGFFDRLMDGLNRLPRPLLAFGTIGLFVVAMVDPVWFATRMQGISLVPDPLWWLMGAIVSFYFGARHQAHSQDFQRSIAQTMAR
;
A
#
# COMPACT_ATOMS: atom_id res chain seq x y z
N MET A 1 42.84 -4.90 65.72
CA MET A 1 41.66 -4.61 64.88
C MET A 1 42.14 -3.75 63.70
N GLY A 2 42.40 -4.18 62.48
CA GLY A 2 42.19 -5.46 61.79
C GLY A 2 43.02 -5.43 60.49
N LEU A 3 44.25 -5.95 60.53
CA LEU A 3 45.05 -6.16 59.32
C LEU A 3 44.48 -7.33 58.49
N ILE A 4 43.93 -8.34 59.16
CA ILE A 4 43.14 -9.42 58.55
C ILE A 4 41.86 -8.88 57.89
N GLU A 5 41.25 -7.84 58.49
CA GLU A 5 40.03 -7.19 57.98
C GLU A 5 40.30 -6.34 56.72
N ARG A 6 41.48 -5.72 56.61
CA ARG A 6 41.93 -5.01 55.39
C ARG A 6 42.33 -5.94 54.25
N VAL A 7 42.92 -7.10 54.54
CA VAL A 7 43.26 -8.08 53.50
C VAL A 7 42.01 -8.81 53.01
N PHE A 8 41.08 -9.17 53.91
CA PHE A 8 39.77 -9.68 53.50
C PHE A 8 38.91 -8.61 52.82
N GLY A 9 38.99 -7.34 53.23
CA GLY A 9 38.35 -6.23 52.53
C GLY A 9 38.96 -5.92 51.15
N GLY A 10 40.25 -6.18 50.94
CA GLY A 10 40.89 -6.03 49.62
C GLY A 10 40.58 -7.17 48.66
N VAL A 11 40.38 -8.39 49.17
CA VAL A 11 40.09 -9.60 48.36
C VAL A 11 38.59 -9.83 48.17
N PHE A 12 37.76 -9.47 49.15
CA PHE A 12 36.29 -9.68 49.13
C PHE A 12 35.47 -8.39 49.15
N GLY A 13 36.07 -7.22 49.36
CA GLY A 13 35.34 -5.96 49.58
C GLY A 13 34.95 -5.18 48.32
N ASP A 14 35.17 -5.74 47.12
CA ASP A 14 34.65 -5.15 45.87
C ASP A 14 33.92 -6.17 44.99
N GLY A 15 33.45 -7.26 45.63
CA GLY A 15 32.85 -8.43 44.98
C GLY A 15 31.43 -8.24 44.44
N ARG A 16 30.87 -7.02 44.44
CA ARG A 16 29.52 -6.79 43.91
C ARG A 16 29.47 -6.62 42.39
N ASN A 17 30.57 -6.22 41.75
CA ASN A 17 30.61 -6.10 40.28
C ASN A 17 31.21 -7.32 39.59
N VAL A 18 32.28 -7.91 40.12
CA VAL A 18 33.02 -9.01 39.45
C VAL A 18 32.21 -10.31 39.42
N VAL A 19 31.41 -10.61 40.47
CA VAL A 19 30.53 -11.78 40.49
C VAL A 19 29.34 -11.58 39.55
N VAL A 20 28.84 -10.35 39.40
CA VAL A 20 27.77 -10.02 38.44
C VAL A 20 28.29 -10.10 37.00
N GLU A 21 29.47 -9.57 36.71
CA GLU A 21 30.12 -9.71 35.40
C GLU A 21 30.43 -11.17 35.07
N THR A 22 30.96 -11.96 36.02
CA THR A 22 31.29 -13.37 35.78
C THR A 22 30.05 -14.25 35.69
N ALA A 23 28.98 -13.97 36.45
CA ALA A 23 27.71 -14.69 36.34
C ALA A 23 26.95 -14.32 35.06
N GLN A 24 27.10 -13.09 34.55
CA GLN A 24 26.55 -12.68 33.24
C GLN A 24 27.23 -13.39 32.06
N VAL A 25 28.45 -13.92 32.24
CA VAL A 25 29.13 -14.77 31.24
C VAL A 25 28.50 -16.17 31.14
N PHE A 26 27.94 -16.69 32.24
CA PHE A 26 27.31 -18.03 32.27
C PHE A 26 25.77 -18.01 32.21
N ARG A 27 25.14 -16.85 32.47
CA ARG A 27 23.68 -16.68 32.45
C ARG A 27 23.32 -15.28 31.96
N GLU A 28 22.60 -15.22 30.85
CA GLU A 28 22.18 -13.97 30.21
C GLU A 28 21.45 -13.06 31.19
N ASN A 29 21.87 -11.79 31.30
CA ASN A 29 21.17 -10.76 32.06
C ASN A 29 19.78 -10.54 31.42
N ALA A 30 18.71 -10.89 32.13
CA ALA A 30 17.33 -10.79 31.65
C ALA A 30 16.96 -9.38 31.18
N GLU A 31 17.54 -8.35 31.80
CA GLU A 31 17.29 -6.94 31.46
C GLU A 31 18.05 -6.55 30.19
N GLY A 32 19.28 -7.04 30.02
CA GLY A 32 20.05 -6.90 28.77
C GLY A 32 19.41 -7.65 27.60
N ALA A 33 18.83 -8.83 27.85
CA ALA A 33 18.06 -9.60 26.87
C ALA A 33 16.79 -8.86 26.45
N ALA A 34 16.04 -8.30 27.41
CA ALA A 34 14.84 -7.51 27.16
C ALA A 34 15.12 -6.25 26.33
N VAL A 35 16.22 -5.54 26.62
CA VAL A 35 16.65 -4.37 25.83
C VAL A 35 17.01 -4.76 24.39
N ARG A 36 17.76 -5.86 24.19
CA ARG A 36 18.09 -6.35 22.84
C ARG A 36 16.83 -6.76 22.08
N GLN A 37 15.91 -7.47 22.73
CA GLN A 37 14.67 -7.93 22.11
C GLN A 37 13.73 -6.76 21.76
N ALA A 38 13.69 -5.73 22.61
CA ALA A 38 12.99 -4.48 22.30
C ALA A 38 13.64 -3.73 21.12
N GLY A 39 14.97 -3.75 21.02
CA GLY A 39 15.74 -3.20 19.90
C GLY A 39 15.41 -3.90 18.58
N ILE A 40 15.46 -5.24 18.57
CA ILE A 40 15.09 -6.07 17.41
C ILE A 40 13.65 -5.78 17.01
N LYS A 41 12.72 -5.76 17.97
CA LYS A 41 11.30 -5.50 17.69
C LYS A 41 11.07 -4.10 17.11
N ARG A 42 11.75 -3.07 17.62
CA ARG A 42 11.69 -1.71 17.06
C ARG A 42 12.23 -1.67 15.63
N GLN A 43 13.36 -2.32 15.38
CA GLN A 43 13.97 -2.36 14.04
C GLN A 43 13.07 -3.08 13.04
N SER A 44 12.50 -4.24 13.41
CA SER A 44 11.53 -4.93 12.58
C SER A 44 10.29 -4.08 12.32
N MET A 45 9.75 -3.38 13.32
CA MET A 45 8.61 -2.47 13.12
C MET A 45 8.93 -1.27 12.23
N GLN A 46 10.13 -0.70 12.33
CA GLN A 46 10.57 0.40 11.47
C GLN A 46 10.78 -0.06 10.03
N GLN A 47 11.40 -1.22 9.83
CA GLN A 47 11.56 -1.81 8.50
C GLN A 47 10.20 -2.12 7.89
N PHE A 48 9.29 -2.73 8.66
CA PHE A 48 7.91 -2.98 8.22
C PHE A 48 7.20 -1.67 7.87
N ALA A 49 7.31 -0.63 8.71
CA ALA A 49 6.73 0.68 8.42
C ALA A 49 7.30 1.31 7.12
N SER A 50 8.59 1.08 6.82
CA SER A 50 9.24 1.59 5.62
C SER A 50 8.88 0.80 4.34
N GLU A 51 8.68 -0.51 4.45
CA GLU A 51 8.29 -1.36 3.31
C GLU A 51 6.81 -1.19 2.94
N PHE A 52 5.95 -0.95 3.95
CA PHE A 52 4.52 -0.69 3.74
C PHE A 52 4.16 0.79 3.69
N ALA A 53 5.15 1.68 3.59
CA ALA A 53 4.92 3.09 3.31
C ALA A 53 4.36 3.23 1.90
N VAL A 54 3.03 3.17 1.77
CA VAL A 54 2.31 3.42 0.51
C VAL A 54 2.78 4.78 -0.03
N PRO A 55 3.35 4.85 -1.24
CA PRO A 55 3.69 6.11 -1.86
C PRO A 55 2.44 6.98 -1.85
N ARG A 56 2.49 8.13 -1.16
CA ARG A 56 1.37 9.06 -1.14
C ARG A 56 1.21 9.65 -2.54
N ALA A 57 0.34 9.04 -3.34
CA ALA A 57 -0.08 9.58 -4.62
C ALA A 57 -0.59 11.02 -4.40
N GLY A 58 -0.19 11.93 -5.29
CA GLY A 58 -0.54 13.34 -5.18
C GLY A 58 -2.06 13.56 -5.15
N PHE A 59 -2.51 14.75 -4.75
CA PHE A 59 -3.93 15.10 -4.90
C PHE A 59 -4.36 15.02 -6.38
N PHE A 60 -3.49 15.48 -7.29
CA PHE A 60 -3.71 15.40 -8.73
C PHE A 60 -3.87 13.95 -9.23
N ASP A 61 -2.98 13.04 -8.80
CA ASP A 61 -3.05 11.63 -9.19
C ASP A 61 -4.37 11.00 -8.73
N ARG A 62 -4.80 11.28 -7.50
CA ARG A 62 -6.07 10.78 -6.95
C ARG A 62 -7.28 11.35 -7.68
N LEU A 63 -7.24 12.62 -8.08
CA LEU A 63 -8.28 13.23 -8.90
C LEU A 63 -8.35 12.56 -10.27
N MET A 64 -7.22 12.40 -10.95
CA MET A 64 -7.13 11.75 -12.26
C MET A 64 -7.56 10.29 -12.20
N ASP A 65 -7.21 9.56 -11.14
CA ASP A 65 -7.69 8.20 -10.92
C ASP A 65 -9.20 8.15 -10.68
N GLY A 66 -9.76 9.11 -9.96
CA GLY A 66 -11.20 9.27 -9.82
C GLY A 66 -11.87 9.45 -11.18
N LEU A 67 -11.40 10.42 -11.98
CA LEU A 67 -11.91 10.70 -13.32
C LEU A 67 -11.83 9.47 -14.24
N ASN A 68 -10.73 8.72 -14.20
CA ASN A 68 -10.57 7.50 -14.99
C ASN A 68 -11.46 6.34 -14.54
N ARG A 69 -12.04 6.39 -13.33
CA ARG A 69 -12.96 5.37 -12.80
C ARG A 69 -14.44 5.75 -12.98
N LEU A 70 -14.75 7.02 -13.22
CA LEU A 70 -16.12 7.51 -13.49
C LEU A 70 -16.83 6.87 -14.70
N PRO A 71 -16.17 6.43 -15.79
CA PRO A 71 -16.87 5.88 -16.94
C PRO A 71 -17.78 4.71 -16.58
N ARG A 72 -17.33 3.80 -15.69
CA ARG A 72 -18.11 2.60 -15.32
C ARG A 72 -19.41 2.96 -14.58
N PRO A 73 -19.38 3.76 -13.50
CA PRO A 73 -20.58 4.25 -12.85
C PRO A 73 -21.49 5.05 -13.78
N LEU A 74 -20.92 5.93 -14.62
CA LEU A 74 -21.71 6.76 -15.54
C LEU A 74 -22.46 5.91 -16.57
N LEU A 75 -21.85 4.85 -17.10
CA LEU A 75 -22.53 3.91 -18.00
C LEU A 75 -23.66 3.16 -17.29
N ALA A 76 -23.42 2.71 -16.05
CA ALA A 76 -24.43 1.99 -15.27
C ALA A 76 -25.63 2.88 -14.90
N PHE A 77 -25.39 4.04 -14.30
CA PHE A 77 -26.46 4.97 -13.93
C PHE A 77 -27.07 5.66 -15.16
N GLY A 78 -26.28 5.90 -16.20
CA GLY A 78 -26.75 6.46 -17.47
C GLY A 78 -27.75 5.54 -18.17
N THR A 79 -27.48 4.22 -18.22
CA THR A 79 -28.42 3.26 -18.81
C THR A 79 -29.72 3.18 -18.02
N ILE A 80 -29.66 3.12 -16.70
CA ILE A 80 -30.86 3.19 -15.83
C ILE A 80 -31.62 4.49 -16.09
N GLY A 81 -30.91 5.63 -16.15
CA GLY A 81 -31.50 6.93 -16.45
C GLY A 81 -32.19 6.98 -17.82
N LEU A 82 -31.61 6.37 -18.86
CA LEU A 82 -32.24 6.27 -20.18
C LEU A 82 -33.58 5.52 -20.11
N PHE A 83 -33.67 4.43 -19.35
CA PHE A 83 -34.94 3.71 -19.16
C PHE A 83 -35.97 4.55 -18.41
N VAL A 84 -35.56 5.32 -17.40
CA VAL A 84 -36.45 6.24 -16.69
C VAL A 84 -36.96 7.32 -17.64
N VAL A 85 -36.08 7.97 -18.40
CA VAL A 85 -36.45 9.03 -19.36
C VAL A 85 -37.39 8.49 -20.43
N ALA A 86 -37.15 7.26 -20.93
CA ALA A 86 -38.04 6.62 -21.89
C ALA A 86 -39.47 6.42 -21.36
N MET A 87 -39.64 6.25 -20.04
CA MET A 87 -40.96 6.11 -19.40
C MET A 87 -41.58 7.45 -19.02
N VAL A 88 -40.78 8.45 -18.64
CA VAL A 88 -41.26 9.78 -18.22
C VAL A 88 -41.66 10.65 -19.42
N ASP A 89 -40.86 10.67 -20.48
CA ASP A 89 -41.13 11.42 -21.71
C ASP A 89 -40.75 10.59 -22.96
N PRO A 90 -41.66 9.69 -23.41
CA PRO A 90 -41.37 8.78 -24.51
C PRO A 90 -41.23 9.51 -25.85
N VAL A 91 -41.92 10.63 -26.06
CA VAL A 91 -41.85 11.38 -27.32
C VAL A 91 -40.49 12.07 -27.45
N TRP A 92 -40.04 12.74 -26.37
CA TRP A 92 -38.71 13.34 -26.35
C TRP A 92 -37.62 12.28 -26.55
N PHE A 93 -37.73 11.13 -25.87
CA PHE A 93 -36.77 10.04 -26.02
C PHE A 93 -36.73 9.50 -27.46
N ALA A 94 -37.88 9.22 -28.07
CA ALA A 94 -37.98 8.65 -29.41
C ALA A 94 -37.36 9.57 -30.48
N THR A 95 -37.59 10.89 -30.40
CA THR A 95 -37.00 11.84 -31.34
C THR A 95 -35.46 11.88 -31.27
N ARG A 96 -34.86 11.61 -30.11
CA ARG A 96 -33.39 11.50 -29.98
C ARG A 96 -32.85 10.18 -30.47
N MET A 97 -33.57 9.09 -30.27
CA MET A 97 -33.20 7.79 -30.84
C MET A 97 -33.21 7.81 -32.37
N GLN A 98 -34.12 8.56 -33.00
CA GLN A 98 -34.07 8.80 -34.45
C GLN A 98 -32.76 9.46 -34.88
N GLY A 99 -32.30 10.49 -34.16
CA GLY A 99 -31.01 11.12 -34.43
C GLY A 99 -29.83 10.15 -34.31
N ILE A 100 -29.86 9.27 -33.30
CA ILE A 100 -28.84 8.21 -33.13
C ILE A 100 -28.86 7.20 -34.28
N SER A 101 -30.06 6.84 -34.78
CA SER A 101 -30.21 5.91 -35.90
C SER A 101 -29.62 6.44 -37.21
N LEU A 102 -29.48 7.76 -37.34
CA LEU A 102 -28.88 8.42 -38.50
C LEU A 102 -27.35 8.49 -38.42
N VAL A 103 -26.74 8.15 -37.27
CA VAL A 103 -25.28 8.16 -37.13
C VAL A 103 -24.69 7.05 -37.99
N PRO A 104 -23.81 7.38 -38.97
CA PRO A 104 -23.21 6.37 -39.85
C PRO A 104 -22.40 5.32 -39.09
N ASP A 105 -22.45 4.07 -39.56
CA ASP A 105 -21.66 2.94 -39.00
C ASP A 105 -20.17 3.27 -38.81
N PRO A 106 -19.46 3.94 -39.75
CA PRO A 106 -18.05 4.26 -39.56
C PRO A 106 -17.75 5.11 -38.32
N LEU A 107 -18.68 5.97 -37.89
CA LEU A 107 -18.49 6.79 -36.69
C LEU A 107 -18.61 5.94 -35.42
N TRP A 108 -19.47 4.92 -35.40
CA TRP A 108 -19.54 3.96 -34.31
C TRP A 108 -18.24 3.17 -34.18
N TRP A 109 -17.67 2.75 -35.31
CA TRP A 109 -16.40 2.03 -35.35
C TRP A 109 -15.25 2.92 -34.88
N LEU A 110 -15.21 4.17 -35.33
CA LEU A 110 -14.22 5.16 -34.90
C LEU A 110 -14.29 5.41 -33.39
N MET A 111 -15.50 5.62 -32.85
CA MET A 111 -15.69 5.80 -31.40
C MET A 111 -15.19 4.57 -30.63
N GLY A 112 -15.58 3.37 -31.07
CA GLY A 112 -15.13 2.11 -30.47
C GLY A 112 -13.60 1.98 -30.50
N ALA A 113 -12.97 2.32 -31.62
CA ALA A 113 -11.51 2.29 -31.77
C ALA A 113 -10.80 3.27 -30.83
N ILE A 114 -11.27 4.52 -30.74
CA ILE A 114 -10.66 5.56 -29.88
C ILE A 114 -10.78 5.16 -28.40
N VAL A 115 -11.97 4.75 -27.97
CA VAL A 115 -12.21 4.34 -26.58
C VAL A 115 -11.38 3.11 -26.24
N SER A 116 -11.35 2.11 -27.12
CA SER A 116 -10.55 0.89 -26.93
C SER A 116 -9.05 1.19 -26.87
N PHE A 117 -8.56 2.11 -27.69
CA PHE A 117 -7.16 2.51 -27.66
C PHE A 117 -6.81 3.23 -26.35
N TYR A 118 -7.62 4.21 -25.93
CA TYR A 118 -7.40 4.98 -24.70
C TYR A 118 -7.39 4.09 -23.45
N PHE A 119 -8.46 3.30 -23.27
CA PHE A 119 -8.59 2.46 -22.08
C PHE A 119 -7.77 1.16 -22.19
N GLY A 120 -7.60 0.59 -23.38
CA GLY A 120 -6.82 -0.61 -23.63
C GLY A 120 -5.32 -0.39 -23.38
N ALA A 121 -4.75 0.71 -23.88
CA ALA A 121 -3.35 1.05 -23.63
C ALA A 121 -3.07 1.30 -22.12
N ARG A 122 -4.00 1.97 -21.42
CA ARG A 122 -3.89 2.18 -19.97
C ARG A 122 -3.94 0.86 -19.19
N HIS A 123 -4.77 -0.09 -19.62
CA HIS A 123 -4.87 -1.39 -18.95
C HIS A 123 -3.60 -2.23 -19.17
N GLN A 124 -2.98 -2.13 -20.35
CA GLN A 124 -1.68 -2.75 -20.65
C GLN A 124 -0.53 -2.15 -19.82
N ALA A 125 -0.53 -0.83 -19.58
CA ALA A 125 0.48 -0.20 -18.72
C ALA A 125 0.40 -0.73 -17.27
N HIS A 126 -0.81 -0.84 -16.72
CA HIS A 126 -1.02 -1.35 -15.36
C HIS A 126 -0.65 -2.84 -15.22
N SER A 127 -0.85 -3.66 -16.27
CA SER A 127 -0.43 -5.07 -16.23
C SER A 127 1.09 -5.23 -16.31
N GLN A 128 1.78 -4.36 -17.05
CA GLN A 128 3.25 -4.33 -17.10
C GLN A 128 3.86 -3.90 -15.76
N ASP A 129 3.27 -2.91 -15.07
CA ASP A 129 3.72 -2.50 -13.75
C ASP A 129 3.56 -3.61 -12.70
N PHE A 130 2.46 -4.38 -12.78
CA PHE A 130 2.28 -5.56 -11.96
C PHE A 130 3.37 -6.62 -12.21
N GLN A 131 3.67 -6.92 -13.48
CA GLN A 131 4.75 -7.85 -13.85
C GLN A 131 6.12 -7.37 -13.36
N ARG A 132 6.43 -6.07 -13.48
CA ARG A 132 7.66 -5.48 -12.90
C ARG A 132 7.72 -5.64 -11.39
N SER A 133 6.61 -5.42 -10.68
CA SER A 133 6.57 -5.56 -9.22
C SER A 133 6.84 -7.00 -8.76
N ILE A 134 6.35 -8.00 -9.50
CA ILE A 134 6.64 -9.42 -9.24
C ILE A 134 8.12 -9.71 -9.48
N ALA A 135 8.67 -9.24 -10.61
CA ALA A 135 10.08 -9.44 -10.95
C ALA A 135 11.02 -8.80 -9.91
N GLN A 136 10.70 -7.60 -9.41
CA GLN A 136 11.46 -6.93 -8.35
C GLN A 136 11.38 -7.67 -7.01
N THR A 137 10.24 -8.27 -6.69
CA THR A 137 10.06 -9.07 -5.46
C THR A 137 10.84 -10.38 -5.53
N MET A 138 10.91 -11.01 -6.71
CA MET A 138 11.68 -12.25 -6.91
C MET A 138 13.20 -12.04 -6.95
N ALA A 139 13.66 -10.84 -7.30
CA ALA A 139 15.08 -10.49 -7.39
C ALA A 139 15.69 -10.05 -6.04
N ARG A 140 14.88 -9.92 -4.99
CA ARG A 140 15.26 -9.46 -3.65
C ARG A 140 15.38 -10.65 -2.70
#